data_AF-A0A8R1ILY8-F1
#
_entry.id   AF-A0A8R1ILY8-F1
#
_cell.length_a   1.000
_cell.length_b   1.000
_cell.length_c   1.000
_cell.angle_alpha   90.00
_cell.angle_beta   90.00
_cell.angle_gamma   90.00
#
_symmetry.space_group_name_H-M   'P 1'
#
loop_
_entity.id
_entity.type
_entity.pdbx_description
1 polymer ?
#
loop_
_entity_poly.entity_id
_entity_poly.type
_entity_poly.pdbx_seq_one_letter_code
_entity_poly.pdbx_strand_id
1 'polypeptide(L)'
;MPRQLTTRYDYSKTQLILFSDASKNNYGITAYIRFEFPSEPASCALLLAKSRVKPLKEGERMTIPRLELTSLETSTNCAVFLTQQLHNLIPFESVELFCDSIIALGWDDNTQDTEVRCEA
;
A
#
# COMPACT_ATOMS: atom_id res chain seq x y z
N MET A 1 -25.31 3.45 -1.58
CA MET A 1 -24.09 4.17 -1.15
C MET A 1 -23.39 4.73 -2.36
N PRO A 2 -23.14 6.05 -2.45
CA PRO A 2 -22.35 6.61 -3.54
C PRO A 2 -20.90 6.10 -3.43
N ARG A 3 -20.35 5.56 -4.53
CA ARG A 3 -18.94 5.13 -4.62
C ARG A 3 -18.06 6.32 -5.01
N GLN A 4 -18.10 7.37 -4.21
CA GLN A 4 -17.39 8.62 -4.49
C GLN A 4 -16.09 8.65 -3.69
N LEU A 5 -14.97 8.88 -4.38
CA LEU A 5 -13.63 8.88 -3.78
C LEU A 5 -13.29 10.21 -3.11
N THR A 6 -13.78 11.32 -3.67
CA THR A 6 -13.61 12.66 -3.12
C THR A 6 -14.88 13.48 -3.35
N THR A 7 -15.23 14.32 -2.38
CA THR A 7 -16.32 15.28 -2.50
C THR A 7 -15.94 16.48 -3.38
N ARG A 8 -14.65 16.63 -3.70
CA ARG A 8 -14.05 17.78 -4.36
C ARG A 8 -12.99 17.37 -5.39
N TYR A 9 -13.06 17.94 -6.59
CA TYR A 9 -12.20 17.60 -7.72
C TYR A 9 -11.15 18.68 -8.05
N ASP A 10 -11.06 19.74 -7.25
CA ASP A 10 -10.08 20.82 -7.36
C ASP A 10 -8.74 20.49 -6.67
N TYR A 11 -8.38 19.21 -6.62
CA TYR A 11 -7.11 18.76 -6.08
C TYR A 11 -5.96 19.06 -7.05
N SER A 12 -4.80 19.41 -6.53
CA SER A 12 -3.59 19.68 -7.33
C SER A 12 -2.74 18.44 -7.56
N LYS A 13 -2.72 17.52 -6.58
CA LYS A 13 -1.88 16.32 -6.61
C LYS A 13 -2.59 15.14 -5.99
N THR A 14 -2.25 13.94 -6.47
CA THR A 14 -2.80 12.67 -6.00
C THR A 14 -1.68 11.68 -5.77
N GLN A 15 -1.68 11.07 -4.59
CA GLN A 15 -0.70 10.07 -4.20
C GLN A 15 -1.40 8.79 -3.77
N LEU A 16 -0.81 7.66 -4.09
CA LEU A 16 -1.24 6.36 -3.60
C LEU A 16 -0.33 5.93 -2.45
N ILE A 17 -0.90 5.76 -1.27
CA ILE A 17 -0.16 5.40 -0.06
C ILE A 17 -0.62 4.02 0.37
N LEU A 18 0.29 3.05 0.45
CA LEU A 18 -0.04 1.73 0.97
C LEU A 18 0.75 1.44 2.25
N PHE A 19 0.06 0.82 3.21
CA PHE A 19 0.66 0.30 4.42
C PHE A 19 0.54 -1.20 4.42
N SER A 20 1.64 -1.90 4.68
CA SER A 20 1.69 -3.34 4.84
C SER A 20 2.17 -3.71 6.25
N ASP A 21 1.45 -4.63 6.89
CA ASP A 21 1.72 -5.12 8.24
C ASP A 21 1.62 -6.65 8.24
N ALA A 22 2.47 -7.29 9.03
CA ALA A 22 2.45 -8.72 9.24
C ALA A 22 2.66 -9.08 10.72
N SER A 23 1.76 -9.93 11.22
CA SER A 23 1.85 -10.50 12.55
C SER A 23 2.10 -12.01 12.51
N LYS A 24 2.24 -12.63 13.68
CA LYS A 24 2.44 -14.08 13.80
C LYS A 24 1.33 -14.91 13.15
N ASN A 25 0.11 -14.36 13.06
CA ASN A 25 -1.10 -15.09 12.69
C ASN A 25 -1.74 -14.58 11.39
N ASN A 26 -1.42 -13.37 10.95
CA ASN A 26 -2.03 -12.76 9.78
C ASN A 26 -1.04 -11.79 9.12
N TYR A 27 -1.35 -11.39 7.90
CA TYR A 27 -0.70 -10.28 7.24
C TYR A 27 -1.75 -9.52 6.44
N GLY A 28 -1.50 -8.25 6.18
CA GLY A 28 -2.46 -7.41 5.48
C GLY A 28 -1.85 -6.16 4.90
N ILE A 29 -2.64 -5.54 4.04
CA ILE A 29 -2.33 -4.27 3.40
C ILE A 29 -3.55 -3.35 3.46
N THR A 30 -3.28 -2.05 3.47
CA THR A 30 -4.28 -1.01 3.27
C THR A 30 -3.74 -0.02 2.25
N ALA A 31 -4.57 0.41 1.32
CA ALA A 31 -4.25 1.38 0.29
C ALA A 31 -5.16 2.59 0.46
N TYR A 32 -4.55 3.74 0.62
CA TYR A 32 -5.17 5.05 0.72
C TYR A 32 -4.85 5.87 -0.51
N ILE A 33 -5.80 6.70 -0.92
CA ILE A 33 -5.54 7.79 -1.84
C ILE A 33 -5.45 9.09 -1.04
N ARG A 34 -4.40 9.87 -1.29
CA ARG A 34 -4.19 11.19 -0.70
C ARG A 34 -4.36 12.26 -1.77
N PHE A 35 -5.27 13.19 -1.52
CA PHE A 35 -5.52 14.36 -2.35
C PHE A 35 -4.89 15.59 -1.70
N GLU A 36 -4.03 16.29 -2.41
CA GLU A 36 -3.55 17.61 -1.99
C GLU A 36 -4.37 18.72 -2.64
N PHE A 37 -4.63 19.76 -1.86
CA PHE A 37 -5.36 20.94 -2.29
C PHE A 37 -4.48 22.18 -2.12
N PRO A 38 -4.53 23.16 -3.05
CA PRO A 38 -3.69 24.36 -2.96
C PRO A 38 -3.90 25.24 -1.72
N SER A 39 -5.05 25.13 -1.07
CA SER A 39 -5.45 26.06 0.01
C SER A 39 -6.03 25.36 1.24
N GLU A 40 -6.02 24.03 1.26
CA GLU A 40 -6.63 23.22 2.31
C GLU A 40 -5.73 22.05 2.70
N PRO A 41 -5.91 21.50 3.91
CA PRO A 41 -5.22 20.28 4.32
C PRO A 41 -5.48 19.14 3.33
N ALA A 42 -4.48 18.28 3.15
CA ALA A 42 -4.64 17.09 2.35
C ALA A 42 -5.75 16.19 2.93
N SER A 43 -6.51 15.56 2.04
CA SER A 43 -7.56 14.62 2.41
C SER A 43 -7.15 13.21 2.01
N CYS A 44 -7.43 12.24 2.88
CA CYS A 44 -7.13 10.83 2.62
C CYS A 44 -8.42 10.00 2.63
N ALA A 45 -8.54 9.09 1.67
CA ALA A 45 -9.64 8.12 1.62
C ALA A 45 -9.10 6.70 1.49
N LEU A 46 -9.69 5.76 2.23
CA LEU A 46 -9.36 4.34 2.08
C LEU A 46 -9.91 3.84 0.76
N LEU A 47 -9.02 3.33 -0.09
CA LEU A 47 -9.35 2.80 -1.40
C LEU A 47 -9.59 1.29 -1.34
N LEU A 48 -8.69 0.58 -0.64
CA LEU A 48 -8.71 -0.88 -0.54
C LEU A 48 -8.07 -1.33 0.77
N ALA A 49 -8.62 -2.36 1.38
CA ALA A 49 -7.97 -3.09 2.47
C ALA A 49 -8.04 -4.58 2.19
N LYS A 50 -6.95 -5.31 2.44
CA LYS A 50 -6.88 -6.76 2.25
C LYS A 50 -6.10 -7.38 3.40
N SER A 51 -6.70 -8.35 4.08
CA SER A 51 -6.05 -9.12 5.15
C SER A 51 -6.16 -10.61 4.84
N ARG A 52 -5.13 -11.37 5.20
CA ARG A 52 -5.06 -12.82 5.01
C ARG A 52 -4.55 -13.47 6.29
N VAL A 53 -5.19 -14.57 6.68
CA VAL A 53 -4.70 -15.43 7.77
C VAL A 53 -3.48 -16.19 7.27
N LYS A 54 -2.49 -16.36 8.15
CA LYS A 54 -1.30 -17.16 7.88
C LYS A 54 -1.70 -18.56 7.39
N PRO A 55 -1.17 -19.04 6.25
CA PRO A 55 -1.42 -20.40 5.80
C PRO A 55 -0.95 -21.40 6.85
N LEU A 56 -1.83 -22.32 7.26
CA LEU A 56 -1.53 -23.40 8.21
C LEU A 56 -1.04 -24.67 7.50
N LYS A 57 -0.46 -24.55 6.30
CA LYS A 57 -0.03 -25.71 5.52
C LYS A 57 0.88 -26.59 6.36
N GLU A 58 0.51 -27.86 6.45
CA GLU A 58 1.24 -28.87 7.22
C GLU A 58 2.67 -28.98 6.66
N GLY A 59 3.66 -28.64 7.49
CA GLY A 59 5.09 -28.63 7.13
C GLY A 59 5.68 -27.27 6.73
N GLU A 60 4.88 -26.24 6.44
CA GLU A 60 5.40 -24.90 6.07
C GLU A 60 5.44 -23.97 7.30
N ARG A 61 6.64 -23.82 7.88
CA ARG A 61 6.87 -22.80 8.91
C ARG A 61 7.07 -21.43 8.25
N MET A 62 5.97 -20.66 8.11
CA MET A 62 6.08 -19.22 7.79
C MET A 62 6.64 -18.48 9.00
N THR A 63 7.88 -18.00 8.88
CA THR A 63 8.50 -17.12 9.88
C THR A 63 7.91 -15.71 9.76
N ILE A 64 8.05 -14.90 10.82
CA ILE A 64 7.59 -13.50 10.81
C ILE A 64 8.21 -12.72 9.63
N PRO A 65 9.53 -12.81 9.36
CA PRO A 65 10.12 -12.10 8.22
C PRO A 65 9.57 -12.52 6.85
N ARG A 66 9.18 -13.79 6.69
CA ARG A 66 8.53 -14.26 5.46
C ARG A 66 7.13 -13.68 5.31
N LEU A 67 6.40 -13.53 6.41
CA LEU A 67 5.07 -12.92 6.39
C LEU A 67 5.15 -11.43 6.10
N GLU A 68 6.13 -10.72 6.68
CA GLU A 68 6.45 -9.31 6.38
C GLU A 68 6.73 -9.14 4.89
N LEU A 69 7.64 -9.95 4.32
CA LEU A 69 7.94 -9.89 2.89
C LEU A 69 6.72 -10.22 2.01
N THR A 70 5.91 -11.21 2.41
CA THR A 70 4.68 -11.59 1.68
C THR A 70 3.64 -10.47 1.73
N SER A 71 3.54 -9.74 2.85
CA SER A 71 2.63 -8.59 2.99
C SER A 71 3.08 -7.46 2.06
N LEU A 72 4.39 -7.20 2.00
CA LEU A 72 4.97 -6.20 1.12
C LEU A 72 4.82 -6.55 -0.36
N GLU A 73 5.06 -7.80 -0.75
CA GLU A 73 4.78 -8.31 -2.11
C GLU A 73 3.29 -8.17 -2.45
N THR A 74 2.40 -8.40 -1.49
CA THR A 74 0.96 -8.17 -1.71
C THR A 74 0.67 -6.69 -1.90
N SER A 75 1.39 -5.81 -1.20
CA SER A 75 1.28 -4.35 -1.30
C SER A 75 1.74 -3.85 -2.67
N THR A 76 2.92 -4.27 -3.13
CA THR A 76 3.46 -3.90 -4.46
C THR A 76 2.53 -4.34 -5.58
N ASN A 77 2.06 -5.60 -5.55
CA ASN A 77 1.09 -6.11 -6.51
C ASN A 77 -0.23 -5.31 -6.49
N CYS A 78 -0.68 -4.90 -5.30
CA CYS A 78 -1.85 -4.05 -5.16
C CYS A 78 -1.62 -2.66 -5.76
N ALA A 79 -0.46 -2.06 -5.53
CA ALA A 79 -0.11 -0.77 -6.09
C ALA A 79 -0.09 -0.79 -7.63
N VAL A 80 0.53 -1.82 -8.23
CA VAL A 80 0.51 -2.04 -9.69
C VAL A 80 -0.92 -2.21 -10.21
N PHE A 81 -1.74 -3.01 -9.52
CA PHE A 81 -3.13 -3.18 -9.90
C PHE A 81 -3.92 -1.87 -9.84
N LEU A 82 -3.80 -1.12 -8.75
CA LEU A 82 -4.55 0.13 -8.54
C LEU A 82 -4.13 1.22 -9.50
N THR A 83 -2.83 1.38 -9.72
CA THR A 83 -2.30 2.31 -10.73
C THR A 83 -2.83 1.96 -12.11
N GLN A 84 -2.76 0.69 -12.54
CA GLN A 84 -3.29 0.29 -13.84
C GLN A 84 -4.80 0.51 -14.00
N GLN A 85 -5.59 0.19 -12.98
CA GLN A 85 -7.06 0.31 -13.06
C GLN A 85 -7.55 1.75 -12.96
N LEU A 86 -6.86 2.60 -12.20
CA LEU A 86 -7.29 3.97 -11.93
C LEU A 86 -6.54 5.03 -12.75
N HIS A 87 -5.47 4.68 -13.47
CA HIS A 87 -4.66 5.63 -14.24
C HIS A 87 -5.49 6.58 -15.13
N ASN A 88 -6.53 6.05 -15.79
CA ASN A 88 -7.37 6.85 -16.70
C ASN A 88 -8.36 7.78 -15.97
N LEU A 89 -8.64 7.52 -14.69
CA LEU A 89 -9.59 8.27 -13.87
C LEU A 89 -8.87 9.25 -12.94
N ILE A 90 -7.76 8.82 -12.35
CA ILE A 90 -6.97 9.59 -11.39
C ILE A 90 -5.48 9.28 -11.63
N PRO A 91 -4.71 10.23 -12.17
CA PRO A 91 -3.27 10.05 -12.36
C PRO A 91 -2.55 10.20 -11.01
N PHE A 92 -1.86 9.15 -10.55
CA PHE A 92 -1.04 9.22 -9.34
C PHE A 92 0.32 9.83 -9.68
N GLU A 93 0.72 10.87 -8.94
CA GLU A 93 2.06 11.49 -9.06
C GLU A 93 3.13 10.66 -8.35
N SER A 94 2.76 10.03 -7.23
CA SER A 94 3.63 9.10 -6.50
C SER A 94 2.87 7.91 -5.95
N VAL A 95 3.61 6.83 -5.74
CA VAL A 95 3.17 5.62 -5.05
C VAL A 95 4.17 5.35 -3.93
N GLU A 96 3.68 5.38 -2.69
CA GLU A 96 4.49 5.22 -1.49
C GLU A 96 4.07 3.94 -0.76
N LEU A 97 5.05 3.08 -0.45
CA LEU A 97 4.84 1.82 0.28
C LEU A 97 5.48 1.93 1.66
N PHE A 98 4.69 1.71 2.70
CA PHE A 98 5.11 1.76 4.10
C PHE A 98 5.04 0.37 4.75
N CYS A 99 6.11 0.00 5.45
CA CYS A 99 6.22 -1.22 6.24
C CYS A 99 7.07 -0.96 7.48
N ASP A 100 6.71 -1.62 8.59
CA ASP A 100 7.39 -1.55 9.90
C ASP A 100 8.55 -2.57 10.03
N SER A 101 8.80 -3.38 9.00
CA SER A 101 9.86 -4.39 9.04
C SER A 101 11.20 -3.88 8.49
N ILE A 102 12.20 -3.84 9.36
CA ILE A 102 13.61 -3.53 9.00
C ILE A 102 14.18 -4.58 8.03
N ILE A 103 13.63 -5.80 8.03
CA ILE A 103 14.10 -6.91 7.18
C ILE A 103 13.67 -6.73 5.72
N ALA A 104 12.49 -6.16 5.47
CA ALA A 104 12.05 -5.89 4.10
C ALA A 104 12.91 -4.83 3.39
N LEU A 105 13.40 -3.82 4.12
CA LEU A 105 14.33 -2.81 3.62
C LEU A 105 15.61 -3.40 3.01
N GLY A 106 16.13 -4.49 3.58
CA GLY A 106 17.38 -5.10 3.13
C GLY A 106 17.29 -5.83 1.79
N TRP A 107 16.09 -6.15 1.30
CA TRP A 107 15.88 -6.91 0.06
C TRP A 107 15.31 -6.07 -1.09
N ASP A 108 14.64 -4.95 -0.80
CA ASP A 108 13.97 -4.12 -1.81
C ASP A 108 14.84 -2.98 -2.40
N ASP A 109 16.10 -2.85 -1.98
CA ASP A 109 17.09 -1.85 -2.45
C ASP A 109 17.47 -1.99 -3.96
N ASN A 110 16.72 -2.79 -4.72
CA ASN A 110 16.97 -3.14 -6.11
C ASN A 110 15.86 -2.69 -7.08
N THR A 111 14.83 -1.98 -6.61
CA THR A 111 13.62 -1.66 -7.40
C THR A 111 13.54 -0.16 -7.72
N GLN A 112 13.91 0.24 -8.93
CA GLN A 112 14.13 1.65 -9.33
C GLN A 112 12.87 2.50 -9.58
N ASP A 113 11.65 1.95 -9.51
CA ASP A 113 10.43 2.64 -9.96
C ASP A 113 9.34 2.83 -8.89
N THR A 114 9.59 2.48 -7.63
CA THR A 114 8.62 2.67 -6.53
C THR A 114 9.35 3.15 -5.28
N GLU A 115 9.00 4.32 -4.77
CA GLU A 115 9.60 4.86 -3.55
C GLU A 115 9.01 4.10 -2.35
N VAL A 116 9.71 3.05 -1.91
CA VAL A 116 9.40 2.31 -0.69
C VAL A 116 9.95 3.12 0.48
N ARG A 117 9.07 3.63 1.34
CA ARG A 117 9.44 4.36 2.56
C ARG A 117 9.09 3.52 3.77
N CYS A 118 10.10 2.87 4.35
CA CYS A 118 9.93 2.17 5.61
C CYS A 118 10.33 3.09 6.77
N GLU A 119 9.38 3.38 7.65
CA GLU A 119 9.63 4.06 8.93
C GLU A 119 9.45 3.01 10.05
N ALA A 120 10.46 2.89 10.91
CA ALA A 120 10.48 1.97 12.07
C ALA A 120 10.05 2.69 13.36
#